data_AF-A0A7S2R548-F1
#
_entry.id   AF-A0A7S2R548-F1
#
_cell.length_a   1.000
_cell.length_b   1.000
_cell.length_c   1.000
_cell.angle_alpha   90.00
_cell.angle_beta   90.00
_cell.angle_gamma   90.00
#
_symmetry.space_group_name_H-M   'P 1'
#
loop_
_entity.id
_entity.type
_entity.pdbx_description
1 polymer ?
#
loop_
_entity_poly.entity_id
_entity_poly.type
_entity_poly.pdbx_seq_one_letter_code
_entity_poly.pdbx_strand_id
1 'polypeptide(L)'
;GGSGEGEGGGAGEERGSAECQLMAGKNFAFATKARALAEEAAGEAITLKNAHSLKLFDLRQELTRRGIFDQVFGPEGEKRRISYDACLEVLVAELVKEDNARQASRAAEIEKEQVGEAETLQEKLARQKAERKAAALERSAARQRDRAYFEQKKTANATKADEQKSAEGGEGQEEE
;
A
#
# COMPACT_ATOMS: atom_id res chain seq x y z
N GLY A 1 -35.59 -38.55 -61.87
CA GLY A 1 -36.53 -37.82 -62.73
C GLY A 1 -36.91 -36.52 -62.05
N GLY A 2 -36.84 -35.40 -62.79
CA GLY A 2 -37.33 -34.06 -62.44
C GLY A 2 -36.44 -33.31 -61.44
N SER A 3 -35.64 -32.29 -61.76
CA SER A 3 -35.71 -31.17 -62.74
C SER A 3 -36.83 -30.15 -62.44
N GLY A 4 -36.42 -28.92 -62.18
CA GLY A 4 -37.25 -27.73 -61.89
C GLY A 4 -36.49 -26.86 -60.87
N GLU A 5 -35.46 -26.08 -61.23
CA GLU A 5 -35.48 -24.89 -62.10
C GLU A 5 -36.65 -23.95 -61.78
N GLY A 6 -36.31 -22.89 -61.04
CA GLY A 6 -37.18 -21.79 -60.67
C GLY A 6 -36.32 -20.55 -60.42
N GLU A 7 -35.78 -20.01 -61.51
CA GLU A 7 -35.24 -18.66 -61.58
C GLU A 7 -36.38 -17.66 -61.33
N GLY A 8 -36.14 -16.71 -60.42
CA GLY A 8 -37.05 -15.61 -60.13
C GLY A 8 -36.22 -14.38 -59.74
N GLY A 9 -35.72 -13.68 -60.76
CA GLY A 9 -35.03 -12.42 -60.61
C GLY A 9 -35.96 -11.34 -60.07
N GLY A 10 -35.54 -10.72 -58.97
CA GLY A 10 -36.11 -9.49 -58.43
C GLY A 10 -35.03 -8.42 -58.36
N ALA A 11 -34.75 -7.77 -59.49
CA ALA A 11 -34.00 -6.53 -59.52
C ALA A 11 -34.87 -5.41 -58.92
N GLY A 12 -34.80 -5.27 -57.60
CA GLY A 12 -35.37 -4.15 -56.86
C GLY A 12 -34.44 -2.96 -56.99
N GLU A 13 -34.76 -2.10 -57.93
CA GLU A 13 -34.11 -0.85 -58.29
C GLU A 13 -33.88 0.06 -57.05
N GLU A 14 -32.60 0.25 -56.71
CA GLU A 14 -32.10 1.26 -55.77
C GLU A 14 -32.41 2.67 -56.29
N ARG A 15 -33.59 3.22 -55.99
CA ARG A 15 -33.83 4.67 -56.14
C ARG A 15 -34.72 5.20 -55.04
N GLY A 16 -34.10 5.87 -54.08
CA GLY A 16 -34.78 6.90 -53.29
C GLY A 16 -34.57 6.82 -51.79
N SER A 17 -33.36 7.14 -51.31
CA SER A 17 -33.20 7.71 -49.97
C SER A 17 -31.86 8.45 -49.76
N ALA A 18 -31.23 8.95 -50.83
CA ALA A 18 -30.01 9.76 -50.69
C ALA A 18 -30.30 11.26 -50.43
N GLU A 19 -31.56 11.70 -50.55
CA GLU A 19 -31.93 13.13 -50.54
C GLU A 19 -32.57 13.65 -49.24
N CYS A 20 -32.57 12.85 -48.15
CA CYS A 20 -32.93 13.34 -46.81
C CYS A 20 -31.72 13.69 -45.92
N GLN A 21 -30.49 13.62 -46.44
CA GLN A 21 -29.27 13.83 -45.63
C GLN A 21 -28.74 15.27 -45.63
N LEU A 22 -29.25 16.17 -46.47
CA LEU A 22 -28.63 17.49 -46.69
C LEU A 22 -29.09 18.61 -45.75
N MET A 23 -30.13 18.40 -44.92
CA MET A 23 -30.61 19.44 -43.98
C MET A 23 -30.19 19.22 -42.51
N ALA A 24 -29.46 18.14 -42.21
CA ALA A 24 -29.00 17.83 -40.84
C ALA A 24 -27.58 18.31 -40.54
N GLY A 25 -26.93 19.06 -41.45
CA GLY A 25 -25.48 19.30 -41.41
C GLY A 25 -24.93 20.00 -40.17
N LYS A 26 -25.68 20.91 -39.55
CA LYS A 26 -25.21 21.60 -38.32
C LYS A 26 -25.49 20.79 -37.05
N ASN A 27 -26.69 20.24 -36.90
CA ASN A 27 -27.05 19.48 -35.70
C ASN A 27 -26.32 18.13 -35.63
N PHE A 28 -26.04 17.51 -36.78
CA PHE A 28 -25.28 16.26 -36.83
C PHE A 28 -23.83 16.45 -36.40
N ALA A 29 -23.18 17.55 -36.81
CA ALA A 29 -21.81 17.85 -36.40
C ALA A 29 -21.67 18.13 -34.89
N PHE A 30 -22.69 18.71 -34.26
CA PHE A 30 -22.73 18.84 -32.79
C PHE A 30 -23.00 17.50 -32.11
N ALA A 31 -23.88 16.67 -32.65
CA ALA A 31 -24.17 15.34 -32.10
C ALA A 31 -22.95 14.40 -32.19
N THR A 32 -22.19 14.43 -33.28
CA THR A 32 -20.98 13.61 -33.44
C THR A 32 -19.85 14.08 -32.54
N LYS A 33 -19.63 15.40 -32.42
CA LYS A 33 -18.65 15.95 -31.46
C LYS A 33 -19.03 15.65 -30.01
N ALA A 34 -20.31 15.75 -29.65
CA ALA A 34 -20.79 15.40 -28.31
C ALA A 34 -20.63 13.91 -28.02
N ARG A 35 -20.83 13.04 -29.03
CA ARG A 35 -20.62 11.60 -28.91
C ARG A 35 -19.13 11.26 -28.75
N ALA A 36 -18.25 11.87 -29.53
CA ALA A 36 -16.80 11.66 -29.43
C ALA A 36 -16.24 12.14 -28.07
N LEU A 37 -16.68 13.30 -27.56
CA LEU A 37 -16.32 13.76 -26.21
C LEU A 37 -16.87 12.86 -25.10
N ALA A 38 -18.07 12.31 -25.27
CA ALA A 38 -18.63 11.35 -24.34
C ALA A 38 -17.89 10.00 -24.37
N GLU A 39 -17.37 9.60 -25.53
CA GLU A 39 -16.58 8.37 -25.71
C GLU A 39 -15.15 8.51 -25.15
N GLU A 40 -14.52 9.69 -25.28
CA GLU A 40 -13.29 10.02 -24.55
C GLU A 40 -13.52 10.06 -23.03
N ALA A 41 -14.63 10.65 -22.57
CA ALA A 41 -15.00 10.67 -21.16
C ALA A 41 -15.33 9.27 -20.61
N ALA A 42 -15.83 8.35 -21.44
CA ALA A 42 -16.04 6.95 -21.08
C ALA A 42 -14.72 6.16 -20.90
N GLY A 43 -13.62 6.66 -21.48
CA GLY A 43 -12.27 6.16 -21.23
C GLY A 43 -11.65 6.70 -19.93
N GLU A 44 -12.15 7.81 -19.41
CA GLU A 44 -11.67 8.41 -18.18
C GLU A 44 -12.31 7.69 -16.97
N ALA A 45 -11.48 7.20 -16.05
CA ALA A 45 -11.98 6.54 -14.86
C ALA A 45 -12.86 7.51 -14.05
N ILE A 46 -14.10 7.11 -13.78
CA ILE A 46 -15.01 7.93 -12.97
C ILE A 46 -14.50 8.00 -11.54
N THR A 47 -14.38 9.23 -11.05
CA THR A 47 -13.90 9.58 -9.71
C THR A 47 -14.97 10.34 -8.96
N LEU A 48 -14.80 10.49 -7.64
CA LEU A 48 -15.69 11.31 -6.81
C LEU A 48 -15.79 12.76 -7.30
N LYS A 49 -14.76 13.26 -7.99
CA LYS A 49 -14.72 14.64 -8.49
C LYS A 49 -15.58 14.84 -9.74
N ASN A 50 -15.71 13.83 -10.60
CA ASN A 50 -16.46 13.96 -11.86
C ASN A 50 -17.85 13.33 -11.81
N ALA A 51 -18.17 12.50 -10.80
CA ALA A 51 -19.45 11.80 -10.68
C ALA A 51 -20.69 12.71 -10.82
N HIS A 52 -20.63 13.93 -10.28
CA HIS A 52 -21.73 14.91 -10.34
C HIS A 52 -21.95 15.55 -11.71
N SER A 53 -20.98 15.47 -12.62
CA SER A 53 -21.08 16.03 -13.97
C SER A 53 -21.72 15.06 -14.98
N LEU A 54 -21.90 13.80 -14.57
CA LEU A 54 -22.47 12.75 -15.40
C LEU A 54 -23.98 12.95 -15.59
N LYS A 55 -24.50 12.53 -16.74
CA LYS A 55 -25.94 12.50 -16.99
C LYS A 55 -26.54 11.22 -16.43
N LEU A 56 -27.87 11.20 -16.25
CA LEU A 56 -28.60 10.01 -15.77
C LEU A 56 -28.30 8.75 -16.59
N PHE A 57 -28.17 8.88 -17.91
CA PHE A 57 -27.82 7.77 -18.78
C PHE A 57 -26.43 7.21 -18.46
N ASP A 58 -25.44 8.08 -18.32
CA ASP A 58 -24.06 7.70 -18.02
C ASP A 58 -23.96 7.03 -16.65
N LEU A 59 -24.67 7.57 -15.65
CA LEU A 59 -24.78 6.96 -14.32
C LEU A 59 -25.36 5.54 -14.38
N ARG A 60 -26.42 5.32 -15.16
CA ARG A 60 -27.01 3.99 -15.34
C ARG A 60 -26.03 3.03 -15.99
N GLN A 61 -25.38 3.44 -17.09
CA GLN A 61 -24.38 2.60 -17.77
C GLN A 61 -23.26 2.18 -16.83
N GLU A 62 -22.79 3.10 -15.98
CA GLU A 62 -21.70 2.82 -15.04
C GLU A 62 -22.10 1.92 -13.90
N LEU A 63 -23.29 2.12 -13.33
CA LEU A 63 -23.84 1.22 -12.32
C LEU A 63 -24.09 -0.19 -12.90
N THR A 64 -24.53 -0.29 -14.17
CA THR A 64 -24.70 -1.58 -14.86
C THR A 64 -23.35 -2.23 -15.15
N ARG A 65 -22.35 -1.47 -15.61
CA ARG A 65 -20.98 -1.97 -15.82
C ARG A 65 -20.37 -2.54 -14.55
N ARG A 66 -20.65 -1.92 -13.41
CA ARG A 66 -20.24 -2.40 -12.07
C ARG A 66 -21.10 -3.55 -11.54
N GLY A 67 -22.20 -3.91 -12.21
CA GLY A 67 -23.14 -4.94 -11.78
C GLY A 67 -23.96 -4.57 -10.54
N ILE A 68 -23.99 -3.29 -10.15
CA ILE A 68 -24.68 -2.79 -8.94
C ILE A 68 -26.10 -2.36 -9.26
N PHE A 69 -26.34 -1.91 -10.50
CA PHE A 69 -27.63 -1.37 -10.92
C PHE A 69 -28.77 -2.34 -10.64
N ASP A 70 -28.65 -3.58 -11.11
CA ASP A 70 -29.71 -4.60 -10.94
C ASP A 70 -29.87 -5.04 -9.49
N GLN A 71 -28.82 -4.92 -8.66
CA GLN A 71 -28.87 -5.26 -7.24
C GLN A 71 -29.69 -4.24 -6.44
N VAL A 72 -29.56 -2.95 -6.78
CA VAL A 72 -30.19 -1.85 -6.02
C VAL A 72 -31.56 -1.50 -6.59
N PHE A 73 -31.67 -1.42 -7.92
CA PHE A 73 -32.88 -0.98 -8.62
C PHE A 73 -33.76 -2.13 -9.10
N GLY A 74 -33.27 -3.37 -9.01
CA GLY A 74 -33.93 -4.56 -9.51
C GLY A 74 -33.62 -4.83 -10.99
N PRO A 75 -33.95 -6.02 -11.51
CA PRO A 75 -33.76 -6.35 -12.92
C PRO A 75 -34.62 -5.44 -13.82
N GLU A 76 -34.19 -5.23 -15.07
CA GLU A 76 -34.93 -4.43 -16.04
C GLU A 76 -36.39 -4.92 -16.17
N GLY A 77 -37.33 -4.13 -15.64
CA GLY A 77 -38.76 -4.46 -15.64
C GLY A 77 -39.50 -4.14 -14.34
N GLU A 78 -38.80 -3.94 -13.23
CA GLU A 78 -39.43 -3.43 -12.01
C GLU A 78 -39.80 -1.94 -12.16
N LYS A 79 -41.04 -1.58 -11.83
CA LYS A 79 -41.57 -0.20 -11.91
C LYS A 79 -41.04 0.70 -10.79
N ARG A 80 -39.74 0.62 -10.46
CA ARG A 80 -39.12 1.58 -9.55
C ARG A 80 -38.81 2.86 -10.31
N ARG A 81 -39.17 3.99 -9.71
CA ARG A 81 -38.84 5.30 -10.28
C ARG A 81 -37.34 5.54 -10.11
N ILE A 82 -36.60 5.42 -11.21
CA ILE A 82 -35.17 5.73 -11.26
C ILE A 82 -35.02 7.26 -11.36
N SER A 83 -34.48 7.89 -10.32
CA SER A 83 -34.14 9.32 -10.32
C SER A 83 -32.63 9.50 -10.48
N TYR A 84 -32.24 10.68 -10.99
CA TYR A 84 -30.83 11.08 -11.07
C TYR A 84 -30.15 11.02 -9.70
N ASP A 85 -30.77 11.61 -8.69
CA ASP A 85 -30.22 11.67 -7.34
C ASP A 85 -30.01 10.28 -6.76
N ALA A 86 -30.95 9.35 -6.96
CA ALA A 86 -30.80 7.98 -6.48
C ALA A 86 -29.64 7.24 -7.18
N CYS A 87 -29.47 7.40 -8.50
CA CYS A 87 -28.32 6.81 -9.19
C CYS A 87 -26.99 7.44 -8.75
N LEU A 88 -26.97 8.76 -8.56
CA LEU A 88 -25.79 9.48 -8.13
C LEU A 88 -25.38 9.08 -6.70
N GLU A 89 -26.33 9.00 -5.77
CA GLU A 89 -26.09 8.54 -4.39
C GLU A 89 -25.49 7.15 -4.35
N VAL A 90 -26.02 6.20 -5.13
CA VAL A 90 -25.51 4.83 -5.19
C VAL A 90 -24.10 4.80 -5.77
N LEU A 91 -23.85 5.55 -6.84
CA LEU A 91 -22.52 5.61 -7.45
C LEU A 91 -21.49 6.24 -6.50
N VAL A 92 -21.85 7.33 -5.82
CA VAL A 92 -20.97 8.01 -4.84
C VAL A 92 -20.69 7.09 -3.66
N ALA A 93 -21.71 6.40 -3.13
CA ALA A 93 -21.54 5.45 -2.04
C ALA A 93 -20.55 4.34 -2.41
N GLU A 94 -20.61 3.84 -3.64
CA GLU A 94 -19.67 2.82 -4.09
C GLU A 94 -18.25 3.36 -4.28
N LEU A 95 -18.10 4.53 -4.90
CA LEU A 95 -16.80 5.18 -5.06
C LEU A 95 -16.14 5.47 -3.71
N VAL A 96 -16.92 5.85 -2.69
CA VAL A 96 -16.41 6.04 -1.32
C VAL A 96 -15.94 4.72 -0.70
N LYS A 97 -16.68 3.61 -0.91
CA LYS A 97 -16.22 2.30 -0.44
C LYS A 97 -14.91 1.88 -1.09
N GLU A 98 -14.78 2.08 -2.40
CA GLU A 98 -13.55 1.80 -3.14
C GLU A 98 -12.38 2.64 -2.63
N ASP A 99 -12.60 3.93 -2.39
CA ASP A 99 -11.57 4.83 -1.86
C ASP A 99 -11.15 4.43 -0.43
N ASN A 100 -12.13 4.14 0.44
CA ASN A 100 -11.86 3.67 1.80
C ASN A 100 -11.08 2.34 1.80
N ALA A 101 -11.42 1.41 0.91
CA ALA A 101 -10.69 0.15 0.77
C ALA A 101 -9.23 0.38 0.32
N ARG A 102 -9.01 1.30 -0.63
CA ARG A 102 -7.67 1.70 -1.06
C ARG A 102 -6.88 2.37 0.06
N GLN A 103 -7.51 3.28 0.82
CA GLN A 103 -6.88 3.94 1.95
C GLN A 103 -6.52 2.95 3.06
N ALA A 104 -7.41 1.99 3.37
CA ALA A 104 -7.14 0.94 4.34
C ALA A 104 -5.98 0.04 3.91
N SER A 105 -5.90 -0.33 2.63
CA SER A 105 -4.76 -1.07 2.08
C SER A 105 -3.45 -0.31 2.24
N ARG A 106 -3.44 0.98 1.90
CA ARG A 106 -2.25 1.83 2.05
C ARG A 106 -1.84 2.00 3.50
N ALA A 107 -2.80 2.18 4.40
CA ALA A 107 -2.53 2.27 5.83
C ALA A 107 -1.91 0.97 6.37
N ALA A 108 -2.43 -0.19 5.93
CA ALA A 108 -1.88 -1.49 6.31
C ALA A 108 -0.47 -1.73 5.73
N GLU A 109 -0.16 -1.22 4.53
CA GLU A 109 1.19 -1.26 3.96
C GLU A 109 2.15 -0.38 4.76
N ILE A 110 1.76 0.84 5.08
CA ILE A 110 2.56 1.75 5.91
C ILE A 110 2.82 1.16 7.30
N GLU A 111 1.81 0.55 7.92
CA GLU A 111 1.96 -0.10 9.22
C GLU A 111 2.93 -1.29 9.13
N LYS A 112 2.87 -2.10 8.06
CA LYS A 112 3.82 -3.20 7.84
C LYS A 112 5.25 -2.70 7.64
N GLU A 113 5.43 -1.60 6.91
CA GLU A 113 6.76 -0.98 6.74
C GLU A 113 7.29 -0.46 8.08
N GLN A 114 6.47 0.26 8.85
CA GLN A 114 6.86 0.78 10.17
C GLN A 114 7.15 -0.32 11.19
N VAL A 115 6.36 -1.39 11.21
CA VAL A 115 6.60 -2.55 12.09
C VAL A 115 7.80 -3.37 11.62
N GLY A 116 8.07 -3.43 10.32
CA GLY A 116 9.25 -4.09 9.75
C GLY A 116 10.56 -3.35 10.00
N GLU A 117 10.53 -2.02 10.10
CA GLU A 117 11.70 -1.18 10.39
C GLU A 117 11.90 -0.89 11.89
N ALA A 118 10.88 -1.12 12.72
CA ALA A 118 11.01 -1.02 14.17
C ALA A 118 11.77 -2.24 14.70
N GLU A 119 13.09 -2.10 14.94
CA GLU A 119 13.87 -3.04 15.77
C GLU A 119 13.02 -3.43 16.98
N THR A 120 12.69 -4.72 17.05
CA THR A 120 11.81 -5.23 18.08
C THR A 120 12.42 -4.93 19.46
N LEU A 121 11.61 -4.68 20.49
CA LEU A 121 12.13 -4.45 21.85
C LEU A 121 13.11 -5.56 22.30
N GLN A 122 12.92 -6.78 21.78
CA GLN A 122 13.81 -7.91 22.00
C GLN A 122 15.19 -7.73 21.33
N GLU A 123 15.25 -7.25 20.09
CA GLU A 123 16.52 -6.96 19.40
C GLU A 123 17.29 -5.82 20.09
N LYS A 124 16.60 -4.75 20.51
CA LYS A 124 17.22 -3.66 21.28
C LYS A 124 17.84 -4.17 22.58
N LEU A 125 17.13 -5.03 23.29
CA LEU A 125 17.63 -5.66 24.52
C LEU A 125 18.80 -6.61 24.25
N ALA A 126 18.76 -7.37 23.15
CA ALA A 126 19.85 -8.24 22.75
C ALA A 126 21.12 -7.45 22.42
N ARG A 127 20.98 -6.33 21.69
CA ARG A 127 22.07 -5.42 21.33
C ARG A 127 22.70 -4.79 22.57
N GLN A 128 21.90 -4.26 23.50
CA GLN A 128 22.42 -3.75 24.78
C GLN A 128 23.10 -4.82 25.62
N LYS A 129 22.57 -6.05 25.67
CA LYS A 129 23.22 -7.15 26.39
C LYS A 129 24.56 -7.53 25.76
N ALA A 130 24.64 -7.56 24.43
CA ALA A 130 25.87 -7.83 23.69
C ALA A 130 26.91 -6.73 23.96
N GLU A 131 26.51 -5.46 23.92
CA GLU A 131 27.38 -4.31 24.18
C GLU A 131 27.89 -4.29 25.63
N ARG A 132 27.03 -4.58 26.60
CA ARG A 132 27.44 -4.74 28.02
C ARG A 132 28.45 -5.88 28.20
N LYS A 133 28.25 -7.01 27.51
CA LYS A 133 29.19 -8.13 27.55
C LYS A 133 30.53 -7.75 26.91
N ALA A 134 30.51 -7.08 25.76
CA ALA A 134 31.72 -6.60 25.10
C ALA A 134 32.51 -5.63 26.00
N ALA A 135 31.83 -4.65 26.61
CA ALA A 135 32.45 -3.70 27.52
C ALA A 135 32.99 -4.34 28.81
N ALA A 136 32.42 -5.45 29.27
CA ALA A 136 32.96 -6.23 30.40
C ALA A 136 34.20 -7.01 30.00
N LEU A 137 34.19 -7.63 28.81
CA LEU A 137 35.33 -8.34 28.26
C LEU A 137 36.50 -7.40 27.98
N GLU A 138 36.24 -6.21 27.45
CA GLU A 138 37.27 -5.21 27.20
C GLU A 138 37.90 -4.70 28.51
N ARG A 139 37.09 -4.44 29.54
CA ARG A 139 37.60 -4.10 30.88
C ARG A 139 38.43 -5.23 31.50
N SER A 140 38.05 -6.49 31.28
CA SER A 140 38.84 -7.64 31.75
C SER A 140 40.15 -7.77 30.97
N ALA A 141 40.10 -7.63 29.65
CA ALA A 141 41.26 -7.67 28.77
C ALA A 141 42.24 -6.53 29.07
N ALA A 142 41.76 -5.33 29.38
CA ALA A 142 42.58 -4.21 29.83
C ALA A 142 43.32 -4.55 31.13
N ARG A 143 42.62 -5.12 32.12
CA ARG A 143 43.23 -5.58 33.38
C ARG A 143 44.27 -6.68 33.17
N GLN A 144 44.04 -7.58 32.21
CA GLN A 144 45.00 -8.64 31.88
C GLN A 144 46.19 -8.15 31.05
N ARG A 145 46.00 -7.14 30.18
CA ARG A 145 47.09 -6.48 29.46
C ARG A 145 47.97 -5.66 30.38
N ASP A 146 47.41 -5.15 31.48
CA ASP A 146 48.13 -4.60 32.62
C ASP A 146 48.88 -5.70 33.42
N ARG A 147 49.59 -6.60 32.74
CA ARG A 147 50.57 -7.52 33.37
C ARG A 147 51.59 -6.75 34.22
N ALA A 148 51.94 -5.53 33.81
CA ALA A 148 52.79 -4.62 34.57
C ALA A 148 52.20 -4.28 35.96
N TYR A 149 50.88 -4.14 36.08
CA TYR A 149 50.20 -3.91 37.37
C TYR A 149 50.31 -5.14 38.29
N PHE A 150 50.17 -6.36 37.74
CA PHE A 150 50.32 -7.59 38.53
C PHE A 150 51.78 -7.88 38.91
N GLU A 151 52.75 -7.56 38.05
CA GLU A 151 54.18 -7.69 38.37
C GLU A 151 54.64 -6.66 39.41
N GLN A 152 54.17 -5.41 39.35
CA GLN A 152 54.42 -4.41 40.40
C GLN A 152 53.78 -4.79 41.74
N LYS A 153 52.56 -5.33 41.74
CA LYS A 153 51.91 -5.75 42.99
C LYS A 153 52.58 -6.97 43.62
N LYS A 154 53.08 -7.89 42.78
CA LYS A 154 53.81 -9.09 43.24
C LYS A 154 55.16 -8.72 43.85
N THR A 155 55.89 -7.79 43.24
CA THR A 155 57.17 -7.29 43.79
C THR A 155 56.98 -6.48 45.07
N ALA A 156 55.98 -5.60 45.14
CA ALA A 156 55.67 -4.83 46.34
C ALA A 156 55.20 -5.69 47.54
N ASN A 157 54.56 -6.83 47.30
CA ASN A 157 54.20 -7.77 48.37
C ASN A 157 55.39 -8.63 48.81
N ALA A 158 56.32 -8.95 47.91
CA ALA A 158 57.54 -9.67 48.27
C ALA A 158 58.43 -8.83 49.20
N THR A 159 58.61 -7.53 48.90
CA THR A 159 59.40 -6.63 49.76
C THR A 159 58.78 -6.41 51.13
N LYS A 160 57.45 -6.25 51.22
CA LYS A 160 56.78 -6.11 52.53
C LYS A 160 56.83 -7.38 53.40
N ALA A 161 56.80 -8.55 52.77
CA ALA A 161 56.93 -9.82 53.48
C ALA A 161 58.34 -10.03 54.04
N ASP A 162 59.37 -9.57 53.33
CA ASP A 162 60.76 -9.61 53.82
C ASP A 162 61.00 -8.55 54.90
N GLU A 163 60.41 -7.35 54.79
CA GLU A 163 60.50 -6.33 55.84
C GLU A 163 59.83 -6.78 57.16
N GLN A 164 58.67 -7.45 57.10
CA GLN A 164 58.02 -7.99 58.30
C GLN A 164 58.80 -9.13 58.95
N LYS A 165 59.41 -10.03 58.16
CA LYS A 165 60.31 -11.07 58.70
C LYS A 165 61.58 -10.51 59.32
N SER A 166 62.06 -9.38 58.80
CA SER A 166 63.24 -8.70 59.32
C SER A 166 62.94 -7.93 60.61
N ALA A 167 61.71 -7.43 60.77
CA ALA A 167 61.25 -6.72 61.96
C ALA A 167 60.94 -7.66 63.13
N GLU A 168 60.32 -8.84 62.90
CA GLU A 168 60.05 -9.82 63.97
C GLU A 168 61.30 -10.56 64.48
N GLY A 169 62.43 -10.50 63.77
CA GLY A 169 63.70 -11.10 64.19
C GLY A 169 64.58 -10.22 65.10
N GLY A 170 64.20 -8.95 65.33
CA GLY A 170 65.03 -7.95 66.02
C GLY A 170 64.72 -7.71 67.50
N GLU A 171 63.57 -8.15 68.02
CA GLU A 171 63.13 -7.86 69.41
C GLU A 171 63.49 -8.96 70.43
N GLY A 172 64.51 -9.78 70.16
CA GLY A 172 64.85 -10.95 71.00
C GLY A 172 66.21 -10.93 71.72
N GLN A 173 66.98 -9.84 71.68
CA GLN A 173 68.31 -9.78 72.32
C GLN A 173 68.56 -8.43 73.01
N GLU A 174 67.94 -8.21 74.16
CA GLU A 174 68.45 -7.29 75.20
C GLU A 174 67.64 -7.51 76.48
N GLU A 175 68.08 -8.43 77.34
CA GLU A 175 67.85 -8.38 78.80
C GLU A 175 68.85 -9.36 79.46
N GLU A 176 69.95 -8.79 79.96
CA GLU A 176 70.90 -9.39 80.91
C GLU A 176 70.78 -8.63 82.24
#